data_AF-A0A3B9QIZ6-F1
#
_entry.id   AF-A0A3B9QIZ6-F1
#
_cell.length_a   1.000
_cell.length_b   1.000
_cell.length_c   1.000
_cell.angle_alpha   90.00
_cell.angle_beta   90.00
_cell.angle_gamma   90.00
#
_symmetry.space_group_name_H-M   'P 1'
#
loop_
_entity.id
_entity.type
_entity.pdbx_description
1 polymer ?
#
loop_
_entity_poly.entity_id
_entity_poly.type
_entity_poly.pdbx_seq_one_letter_code
_entity_poly.pdbx_strand_id
1 'polypeptide(L)' 'MTSQKSQALDNIRICDFTGQLAGAGATKILAAFGAEVIRIEDPIQQGKWDILRGVPPWIGNARGLEAGGAFNNH' A
#
# COMPACT_ATOMS: atom_id res chain seq x y z
N MET A 1 16.93 -25.66 -9.26
CA MET A 1 15.71 -24.81 -9.28
C MET A 1 14.86 -25.20 -8.10
N THR A 2 14.74 -24.35 -7.08
CA THR A 2 13.77 -24.56 -6.00
C THR A 2 12.38 -24.28 -6.55
N SER A 3 11.48 -25.26 -6.48
CA SER A 3 10.06 -25.06 -6.77
C SER A 3 9.52 -24.07 -5.75
N GLN A 4 9.17 -22.85 -6.18
CA GLN A 4 8.44 -21.92 -5.34
C GLN A 4 7.03 -22.48 -5.15
N LYS A 5 6.63 -22.69 -3.89
CA LYS A 5 5.28 -23.13 -3.57
C LYS A 5 4.32 -22.00 -3.88
N SER A 6 3.19 -22.33 -4.50
CA SER A 6 2.12 -21.36 -4.69
C SER A 6 1.61 -20.87 -3.33
N GLN A 7 1.46 -19.56 -3.16
CA GLN A 7 0.83 -18.97 -1.99
C GLN A 7 -0.69 -19.03 -2.10
N ALA A 8 -1.37 -18.66 -1.01
CA ALA A 8 -2.83 -18.78 -0.91
C ALA A 8 -3.59 -17.94 -1.96
N LEU A 9 -3.01 -16.82 -2.42
CA LEU A 9 -3.68 -15.84 -3.28
C LEU A 9 -2.96 -15.52 -4.60
N ASP A 10 -2.00 -16.35 -5.04
CA ASP A 10 -1.10 -16.07 -6.18
C ASP A 10 -1.77 -15.68 -7.52
N ASN A 11 -3.04 -16.02 -7.72
CA ASN A 11 -3.77 -15.76 -8.97
C ASN A 11 -4.90 -14.75 -8.81
N ILE A 12 -4.91 -14.02 -7.70
CA ILE A 12 -5.93 -13.01 -7.40
C ILE A 12 -5.35 -11.63 -7.65
N ARG A 13 -6.02 -10.86 -8.51
CA ARG A 13 -5.74 -9.43 -8.74
C ARG A 13 -6.83 -8.58 -8.08
N ILE A 14 -6.43 -7.61 -7.27
CA ILE A 14 -7.31 -6.77 -6.47
C ILE A 14 -7.14 -5.31 -6.90
N CYS A 15 -8.27 -4.64 -7.13
CA CYS A 15 -8.34 -3.21 -7.36
C CYS A 15 -8.67 -2.52 -6.02
N ASP A 16 -7.67 -1.88 -5.41
CA ASP A 16 -7.77 -1.37 -4.04
C ASP A 16 -8.08 0.13 -4.03
N PHE A 17 -9.32 0.46 -3.71
CA PHE A 17 -9.81 1.83 -3.46
C PHE A 17 -9.85 2.16 -1.96
N THR A 18 -9.29 1.29 -1.13
CA THR A 18 -9.26 1.44 0.33
C THR A 18 -7.93 2.01 0.77
N GLY A 19 -7.90 2.69 1.91
CA GLY A 19 -6.68 3.31 2.43
C GLY A 19 -6.82 3.56 3.91
N GLN A 20 -6.03 4.50 4.43
CA GLN A 20 -5.81 4.60 5.87
C GLN A 20 -5.26 3.27 6.42
N LEU A 21 -5.28 3.14 7.74
CA LEU A 21 -4.81 1.94 8.41
C LEU A 21 -5.61 0.69 8.06
N ALA A 22 -6.95 0.76 8.13
CA ALA A 22 -7.78 -0.45 8.05
C ALA A 22 -7.83 -1.02 6.63
N GLY A 23 -8.03 -0.17 5.62
CA GLY A 23 -8.17 -0.60 4.23
C GLY A 23 -6.86 -1.13 3.67
N ALA A 24 -5.88 -0.23 3.55
CA ALA A 24 -4.60 -0.60 2.96
C ALA A 24 -3.80 -1.60 3.84
N GLY A 25 -4.02 -1.60 5.16
CA GLY A 25 -3.51 -2.67 6.04
C GLY A 25 -4.12 -4.05 5.73
N ALA A 26 -5.41 -4.12 5.46
CA ALA A 26 -6.05 -5.37 5.06
C ALA A 26 -5.52 -5.87 3.72
N THR A 27 -5.43 -5.00 2.71
CA THR A 27 -4.96 -5.40 1.38
C THR A 27 -3.47 -5.70 1.34
N LYS A 28 -2.65 -5.08 2.20
CA LYS A 28 -1.25 -5.48 2.42
C LYS A 28 -1.11 -6.92 2.90
N ILE A 29 -1.98 -7.36 3.81
CA ILE A 29 -1.99 -8.76 4.27
C ILE A 29 -2.34 -9.68 3.10
N LEU A 30 -3.30 -9.30 2.24
CA LEU A 30 -3.64 -10.08 1.04
C LEU A 30 -2.45 -10.16 0.07
N ALA A 31 -1.72 -9.06 -0.14
CA ALA A 31 -0.51 -9.06 -0.95
C ALA A 31 0.57 -9.98 -0.36
N ALA A 32 0.73 -10.00 0.97
CA ALA A 32 1.66 -10.90 1.66
C ALA A 32 1.29 -12.39 1.51
N PHE A 33 0.05 -12.71 1.15
CA PHE A 33 -0.40 -14.06 0.81
C PHE A 33 -0.41 -14.35 -0.71
N GLY A 34 0.17 -13.46 -1.52
CA GLY A 34 0.40 -13.66 -2.95
C GLY A 34 -0.53 -12.91 -3.89
N ALA A 35 -1.50 -12.13 -3.39
CA ALA A 35 -2.37 -11.35 -4.27
C ALA A 35 -1.62 -10.22 -4.98
N GLU A 36 -1.95 -9.95 -6.24
CA GLU A 36 -1.55 -8.73 -6.94
C GLU A 36 -2.52 -7.60 -6.56
N VAL A 37 -2.09 -6.73 -5.64
CA VAL A 37 -2.89 -5.60 -5.18
C VAL A 37 -2.47 -4.33 -5.90
N ILE A 38 -3.39 -3.75 -6.67
CA ILE A 38 -3.18 -2.49 -7.39
C ILE A 38 -3.94 -1.40 -6.65
N ARG A 39 -3.19 -0.50 -6.01
CA ARG A 39 -3.75 0.65 -5.31
C ARG A 39 -4.21 1.71 -6.31
N ILE A 40 -5.45 2.14 -6.19
CA ILE A 40 -6.03 3.17 -7.05
C ILE A 40 -6.03 4.50 -6.31
N GLU A 41 -5.37 5.49 -6.90
CA GLU A 41 -5.24 6.80 -6.30
C GLU A 41 -5.80 7.89 -7.22
N ASP A 42 -6.50 8.84 -6.61
CA ASP A 42 -7.05 10.00 -7.32
C ASP A 42 -5.90 10.94 -7.75
N PRO A 43 -5.76 11.24 -9.05
CA PRO A 43 -4.77 12.20 -9.54
C PRO A 43 -5.07 13.66 -9.16
N ILE A 44 -6.34 14.01 -8.91
CA ILE A 44 -6.76 15.38 -8.59
C ILE A 44 -6.25 15.78 -7.20
N GLN A 45 -6.49 14.92 -6.22
CA GLN A 45 -6.02 15.14 -4.85
C GLN A 45 -4.66 14.51 -4.56
N GLN A 46 -4.00 13.90 -5.55
CA GLN A 46 -2.68 13.26 -5.40
C GLN A 46 -2.66 12.22 -4.27
N GLY A 47 -3.72 11.40 -4.17
CA GLY A 47 -3.80 10.37 -3.13
C GLY A 47 -4.00 10.88 -1.68
N LYS A 48 -4.30 12.17 -1.47
CA LYS A 48 -4.51 12.76 -0.11
C LYS A 48 -5.70 12.21 0.66
N TRP A 49 -6.61 11.50 0.00
CA TRP A 49 -7.65 10.71 0.67
C TRP A 49 -7.01 9.67 1.62
N ASP A 50 -5.77 9.25 1.33
CA ASP A 50 -4.91 8.64 2.33
C ASP A 50 -4.03 9.67 3.07
N ILE A 51 -4.47 10.10 4.26
CA ILE A 51 -3.68 11.01 5.10
C ILE A 51 -2.30 10.43 5.48
N LEU A 52 -2.12 9.11 5.53
CA LEU A 52 -0.83 8.50 5.90
C LEU A 52 0.26 8.76 4.87
N ARG A 53 -0.12 9.10 3.63
CA ARG A 53 0.77 9.44 2.51
C ARG A 53 1.80 10.52 2.88
N GLY A 54 1.38 11.55 3.62
CA GLY A 54 2.25 12.67 4.03
C GLY A 54 2.70 12.67 5.49
N VAL A 55 2.26 11.69 6.28
CA VAL A 55 2.40 11.70 7.76
C VAL A 55 3.80 11.21 8.20
N PRO A 56 4.38 11.79 9.26
CA PRO A 56 5.67 11.37 9.80
C PRO A 56 5.69 9.88 10.22
N PRO A 57 6.86 9.26 10.37
CA PRO A 57 8.20 9.87 10.32
C PRO A 57 8.65 10.22 8.91
N TRP A 58 9.55 11.20 8.79
CA TRP A 58 10.22 11.54 7.54
C TRP A 58 11.73 11.29 7.66
N ILE A 59 12.38 10.99 6.53
CA ILE A 59 13.83 10.87 6.47
C ILE A 59 14.44 12.28 6.41
N GLY A 60 15.12 12.69 7.48
CA GLY A 60 15.77 14.00 7.59
C GLY A 60 14.81 15.17 7.31
N ASN A 61 15.15 15.98 6.29
CA ASN A 61 14.36 17.16 5.89
C ASN A 61 13.35 16.87 4.77
N ALA A 62 13.20 15.63 4.30
CA ALA A 62 12.22 15.29 3.27
C ALA A 62 10.79 15.56 3.76
N ARG A 63 9.94 16.18 2.92
CA ARG A 63 8.55 16.50 3.26
C ARG A 63 7.66 16.30 2.03
N GLY A 64 6.35 16.22 2.27
CA GLY A 64 5.36 16.04 1.23
C GLY A 64 4.85 14.60 1.13
N LEU A 65 4.03 14.37 0.11
CA LEU A 65 3.26 13.14 -0.07
C LEU A 65 4.11 11.90 -0.42
N GLU A 66 5.31 12.11 -0.95
CA GLU A 66 6.22 11.01 -1.27
C GLU A 66 7.25 10.74 -0.17
N ALA A 67 7.11 11.42 0.98
CA ALA A 67 8.06 11.32 2.08
C ALA A 67 7.47 10.66 3.35
N GLY A 68 6.16 10.44 3.42
CA GLY A 68 5.50 9.95 4.62
C GLY A 68 5.87 8.51 4.96
N GLY A 69 6.58 8.29 6.05
CA GLY A 69 6.99 6.96 6.49
C GLY A 69 5.81 6.09 6.94
N ALA A 70 4.73 6.71 7.45
CA ALA A 70 3.51 6.00 7.80
C ALA A 70 2.85 5.32 6.58
N PHE A 71 3.03 5.89 5.39
CA PHE A 71 2.49 5.34 4.14
C PHE A 71 3.09 3.98 3.79
N ASN A 72 4.38 3.78 4.08
CA ASN A 72 5.09 2.54 3.75
C ASN A 72 4.74 1.37 4.69
N ASN A 73 4.19 1.68 5.87
CA ASN A 73 4.07 0.71 6.95
C ASN A 73 2.67 0.14 7.16
N HIS A 74 1.63 0.84 6.71
CA HIS A 74 0.32 0.20 6.58
C HIS A 74 0.25 -0.60 5.27
#